data_AF-A0A7W6M7G9-F1
#
_entry.id   AF-A0A7W6M7G9-F1
#
_cell.length_a   1.000
_cell.length_b   1.000
_cell.length_c   1.000
_cell.angle_alpha   90.00
_cell.angle_beta   90.00
_cell.angle_gamma   90.00
#
_symmetry.space_group_name_H-M   'P 1'
#
loop_
_entity.id
_entity.type
_entity.pdbx_description
1 polymer ?
#
loop_
_entity_poly.entity_id
_entity_poly.type
_entity_poly.pdbx_seq_one_letter_code
_entity_poly.pdbx_strand_id
1 'polypeptide(L)'
;MTTTEIGKELRKLRIDKDERLLDMAKRLEKSSAFVSAVETGKKSPPSGFEELVIQTYRLVGDAAEVLRSAADRSRKAFTLEANTTLQRDTAGLMARRMDTLTDDELHEILAVLGRKEGSE
;
A
#
# COMPACT_ATOMS: atom_id res chain seq x y z
N MET A 1 1.58 -19.69 -7.40
CA MET A 1 2.15 -18.37 -7.03
C MET A 1 0.99 -17.42 -6.88
N THR A 2 0.81 -16.83 -5.70
CA THR A 2 -0.36 -16.00 -5.38
C THR A 2 -0.04 -14.54 -5.71
N THR A 3 -0.70 -13.99 -6.73
CA THR A 3 -0.61 -12.55 -7.08
C THR A 3 -1.17 -11.73 -5.93
N THR A 4 -0.35 -10.83 -5.37
CA THR A 4 -0.74 -9.84 -4.34
C THR A 4 -1.79 -8.89 -4.88
N GLU A 5 -2.54 -8.20 -4.02
CA GLU A 5 -3.55 -7.25 -4.49
C GLU A 5 -2.92 -6.14 -5.32
N ILE A 6 -1.79 -5.57 -4.89
CA ILE A 6 -1.08 -4.57 -5.69
C ILE A 6 -0.63 -5.15 -7.04
N GLY A 7 -0.22 -6.42 -7.08
CA GLY A 7 0.21 -7.08 -8.31
C GLY A 7 -0.93 -7.27 -9.31
N LYS A 8 -2.16 -7.48 -8.83
CA LYS A 8 -3.37 -7.53 -9.67
C LYS A 8 -3.65 -6.15 -10.27
N GLU A 9 -3.60 -5.10 -9.46
CA GLU A 9 -3.84 -3.73 -9.92
C GLU A 9 -2.79 -3.27 -10.94
N LEU A 10 -1.50 -3.55 -10.70
CA LEU A 10 -0.44 -3.26 -11.67
C LEU A 10 -0.66 -3.99 -13.00
N ARG A 11 -1.05 -5.27 -12.95
CA ARG A 11 -1.30 -6.04 -14.17
C ARG A 11 -2.50 -5.51 -14.94
N LYS A 12 -3.59 -5.16 -14.23
CA LYS A 12 -4.78 -4.55 -14.83
C LYS A 12 -4.42 -3.22 -15.50
N LEU A 13 -3.74 -2.33 -14.77
CA LEU A 13 -3.26 -1.05 -15.30
C LEU A 13 -2.39 -1.23 -16.55
N ARG A 14 -1.51 -2.24 -16.55
CA ARG A 14 -0.64 -2.54 -17.67
C ARG A 14 -1.41 -3.02 -18.91
N ILE A 15 -2.45 -3.83 -18.72
CA ILE A 15 -3.36 -4.27 -19.80
C ILE A 15 -4.17 -3.08 -20.32
N ASP A 16 -4.72 -2.26 -19.43
CA ASP A 16 -5.54 -1.09 -19.78
C ASP A 16 -4.75 -0.03 -20.57
N LYS A 17 -3.42 0.00 -20.43
CA LYS A 17 -2.51 0.90 -21.16
C LYS A 17 -1.80 0.24 -22.35
N ASP A 18 -2.10 -1.03 -22.64
CA ASP A 18 -1.43 -1.84 -23.66
C ASP A 18 0.11 -1.84 -23.51
N GLU A 19 0.60 -1.93 -22.27
CA GLU A 19 2.02 -1.84 -21.95
C GLU A 19 2.64 -3.23 -21.72
N ARG A 20 3.87 -3.43 -22.20
CA ARG A 20 4.66 -4.57 -21.76
C ARG A 20 5.24 -4.29 -20.38
N LEU A 21 5.65 -5.34 -19.68
CA LEU A 21 6.29 -5.20 -18.36
C LEU A 21 7.57 -4.33 -18.42
N LEU A 22 8.27 -4.34 -19.55
CA LEU A 22 9.41 -3.45 -19.79
C LEU A 22 9.01 -1.97 -19.88
N ASP A 23 7.86 -1.66 -20.48
CA ASP A 23 7.41 -0.29 -20.69
C ASP A 23 6.97 0.35 -19.36
N MET A 24 6.19 -0.39 -18.57
CA MET A 24 5.83 0.01 -17.21
C MET A 24 7.07 0.20 -16.33
N ALA A 25 8.03 -0.73 -16.39
CA ALA A 25 9.26 -0.63 -15.62
C ALA A 25 10.05 0.65 -15.98
N LYS A 26 10.15 0.99 -17.27
CA LYS A 26 10.77 2.23 -17.73
C LYS A 26 10.03 3.48 -17.22
N ARG A 27 8.70 3.50 -17.31
CA ARG A 27 7.87 4.63 -16.84
C ARG A 27 7.99 4.88 -15.34
N LEU A 28 8.10 3.81 -14.56
CA LEU A 28 8.26 3.87 -13.10
C LEU A 28 9.72 4.03 -12.66
N GLU A 29 10.66 4.13 -13.61
CA GLU A 29 12.10 4.18 -13.34
C GLU A 29 12.58 3.03 -12.43
N LYS A 30 12.03 1.82 -12.65
CA LYS A 30 12.39 0.57 -11.95
C LYS A 30 12.89 -0.47 -12.94
N SER A 31 13.51 -1.52 -12.43
CA SER A 31 13.87 -2.68 -13.25
C SER A 31 12.64 -3.55 -13.54
N SER A 32 12.62 -4.21 -14.70
CA SER A 32 11.60 -5.21 -15.02
C SER A 32 11.56 -6.34 -13.97
N ALA A 33 12.71 -6.73 -13.43
CA ALA A 33 12.78 -7.70 -12.35
C ALA A 33 12.06 -7.22 -11.09
N PHE A 34 12.17 -5.92 -10.74
CA PHE A 34 11.47 -5.34 -9.60
C PHE A 34 9.95 -5.35 -9.81
N VAL A 35 9.46 -4.83 -10.95
CA VAL A 35 8.01 -4.80 -11.25
C VAL A 35 7.43 -6.22 -11.27
N SER A 36 8.13 -7.18 -11.88
CA SER A 36 7.73 -8.59 -11.88
C SER A 36 7.68 -9.18 -10.47
N ALA A 37 8.67 -8.88 -9.63
CA ALA A 37 8.69 -9.37 -8.24
C ALA A 37 7.54 -8.82 -7.41
N VAL A 38 7.13 -7.56 -7.64
CA VAL A 38 5.94 -6.96 -6.99
C VAL A 38 4.66 -7.58 -7.56
N GLU A 39 4.52 -7.69 -8.89
CA GLU A 39 3.35 -8.32 -9.54
C GLU A 39 3.13 -9.77 -9.08
N THR A 40 4.22 -10.52 -8.83
CA THR A 40 4.16 -11.94 -8.44
C THR A 40 4.18 -12.16 -6.93
N GLY A 41 4.20 -11.09 -6.13
CA GLY A 41 4.25 -11.17 -4.66
C GLY A 41 5.57 -11.65 -4.07
N LYS A 42 6.63 -11.80 -4.89
CA LYS A 42 7.97 -12.15 -4.41
C LYS A 42 8.62 -11.02 -3.61
N LYS A 43 8.21 -9.78 -3.84
CA LYS A 43 8.71 -8.59 -3.13
C LYS A 43 7.54 -7.71 -2.70
N SER A 44 7.53 -7.31 -1.42
CA SER A 44 6.60 -6.29 -0.95
C SER A 44 6.94 -4.92 -1.54
N PRO A 45 5.94 -4.11 -1.91
CA PRO A 45 6.18 -2.76 -2.41
C PRO A 45 6.80 -1.91 -1.28
N PRO A 46 7.86 -1.12 -1.57
CA PRO A 46 8.39 -0.17 -0.60
C PRO A 46 7.35 0.93 -0.30
N SER A 47 7.54 1.65 0.80
CA SER A 47 6.72 2.82 1.12
C SER A 47 6.70 3.82 -0.04
N GLY A 48 5.53 4.35 -0.39
CA GLY A 48 5.35 5.34 -1.46
C GLY A 48 5.41 4.80 -2.90
N PHE A 49 5.49 3.47 -3.10
CA PHE A 49 5.48 2.90 -4.45
C PHE A 49 4.15 3.10 -5.18
N GLU A 50 3.03 2.96 -4.48
CA GLU A 50 1.68 3.29 -4.94
C GLU A 50 1.60 4.73 -5.41
N GLU A 51 2.17 5.69 -4.68
CA GLU A 51 2.12 7.10 -5.09
C GLU A 51 2.95 7.37 -6.34
N LEU A 52 4.10 6.70 -6.48
CA LEU A 52 4.84 6.72 -7.73
C LEU A 52 3.96 6.24 -8.90
N VAL A 53 3.26 5.12 -8.73
CA VAL A 53 2.38 4.58 -9.78
C VAL A 53 1.18 5.50 -10.05
N ILE A 54 0.53 6.03 -9.02
CA ILE A 54 -0.60 6.96 -9.12
C ILE A 54 -0.18 8.21 -9.90
N GLN A 55 0.97 8.79 -9.56
CA GLN A 55 1.49 9.99 -10.23
C GLN A 55 1.90 9.70 -11.67
N THR A 56 2.65 8.62 -11.93
CA THR A 56 3.11 8.24 -13.28
C THR A 56 1.94 7.97 -14.23
N TYR A 57 0.88 7.31 -13.75
CA TYR A 57 -0.28 6.95 -14.57
C TYR A 57 -1.46 7.91 -14.44
N ARG A 58 -1.33 8.98 -13.63
CA ARG A 58 -2.35 9.99 -13.36
C ARG A 58 -3.68 9.37 -12.94
N LEU A 59 -3.63 8.43 -12.01
CA LEU A 59 -4.81 7.78 -11.46
C LEU A 59 -5.56 8.77 -10.56
N VAL A 60 -6.89 8.77 -10.64
CA VAL A 60 -7.76 9.69 -9.91
C VAL A 60 -8.95 8.96 -9.31
N GLY A 61 -9.51 9.52 -8.23
CA GLY A 61 -10.66 8.95 -7.52
C GLY A 61 -10.42 7.51 -7.09
N ASP A 62 -11.42 6.66 -7.29
CA ASP A 62 -11.44 5.26 -6.87
C ASP A 62 -10.21 4.47 -7.35
N ALA A 63 -9.67 4.76 -8.54
CA ALA A 63 -8.51 4.04 -9.05
C ALA A 63 -7.24 4.27 -8.21
N ALA A 64 -7.07 5.47 -7.66
CA ALA A 64 -5.97 5.78 -6.76
C ALA A 64 -6.16 5.11 -5.40
N GLU A 65 -7.37 5.18 -4.83
CA GLU A 65 -7.69 4.57 -3.53
C GLU A 65 -7.59 3.05 -3.54
N VAL A 66 -8.05 2.41 -4.61
CA VAL A 66 -7.91 0.96 -4.80
C VAL A 66 -6.44 0.57 -4.82
N LEU A 67 -5.59 1.35 -5.49
CA LEU A 67 -4.15 1.05 -5.56
C LEU A 67 -3.45 1.26 -4.21
N ARG A 68 -3.79 2.31 -3.46
CA ARG A 68 -3.30 2.54 -2.08
C ARG A 68 -3.66 1.38 -1.17
N SER A 69 -4.96 1.03 -1.14
CA SER A 69 -5.49 -0.07 -0.35
C SER A 69 -4.82 -1.40 -0.71
N ALA A 70 -4.63 -1.66 -2.00
CA ALA A 70 -3.97 -2.86 -2.50
C ALA A 70 -2.49 -2.90 -2.10
N ALA A 71 -1.80 -1.76 -2.10
CA ALA A 71 -0.42 -1.65 -1.64
C ALA A 71 -0.30 -1.93 -0.13
N ASP A 72 -1.17 -1.34 0.69
CA ASP A 72 -1.17 -1.54 2.14
C ASP A 72 -1.47 -2.99 2.52
N ARG A 73 -2.45 -3.62 1.89
CA ARG A 73 -2.74 -5.06 2.08
C ARG A 73 -1.61 -5.97 1.61
N SER A 74 -0.72 -5.48 0.74
CA SER A 74 0.43 -6.23 0.23
C SER A 74 1.71 -5.98 1.04
N ARG A 75 1.69 -5.03 1.98
CA ARG A 75 2.80 -4.75 2.90
C ARG A 75 2.71 -5.65 4.13
N LYS A 76 3.89 -5.87 4.72
CA LYS A 76 4.04 -6.60 5.99
C LYS A 76 4.56 -5.71 7.12
N ALA A 77 5.06 -4.52 6.78
CA ALA A 77 5.65 -3.60 7.72
C ALA A 77 5.29 -2.18 7.29
N PHE A 78 4.98 -1.35 8.28
CA PHE A 78 4.65 0.06 8.12
C PHE A 78 5.63 0.87 8.97
N THR A 79 6.11 1.98 8.41
CA THR A 79 6.97 2.92 9.12
C THR A 79 6.12 4.12 9.53
N LEU A 80 6.12 4.45 10.82
CA LEU A 80 5.40 5.59 11.37
C LEU A 80 6.40 6.61 11.92
N GLU A 81 6.22 7.88 11.57
CA GLU A 81 6.96 8.99 12.18
C GLU A 81 6.15 9.58 13.34
N ALA A 82 6.66 9.40 14.56
CA ALA A 82 6.01 9.85 15.78
C ALA A 82 6.72 11.09 16.35
N ASN A 83 6.10 12.27 16.16
CA ASN A 83 6.73 13.56 16.46
C ASN A 83 6.49 14.02 17.91
N THR A 84 5.36 13.63 18.51
CA THR A 84 5.02 13.95 19.91
C THR A 84 5.24 12.76 20.85
N THR A 85 5.34 13.03 22.16
CA THR A 85 5.42 11.97 23.19
C THR A 85 4.20 11.06 23.14
N LEU A 86 3.00 11.63 23.02
CA LEU A 86 1.76 10.86 22.91
C LEU A 86 1.75 9.95 21.66
N GLN A 87 2.23 10.44 20.51
CA GLN A 87 2.36 9.62 19.31
C GLN A 87 3.36 8.47 19.50
N ARG A 88 4.49 8.72 20.18
CA ARG A 88 5.49 7.68 20.47
C ARG A 88 4.96 6.61 21.43
N ASP A 89 4.27 7.03 22.49
CA ASP A 89 3.65 6.10 23.45
C ASP A 89 2.58 5.23 22.78
N THR A 90 1.75 5.84 21.94
CA THR A 90 0.69 5.16 21.18
C THR A 90 1.28 4.16 20.19
N ALA A 91 2.24 4.59 19.36
CA ALA A 91 2.89 3.71 18.38
C ALA A 91 3.66 2.57 19.06
N GLY A 92 4.35 2.86 20.17
CA GLY A 92 5.07 1.85 20.94
C GLY A 92 4.14 0.82 21.58
N LEU A 93 2.99 1.24 22.12
CA LEU A 93 1.99 0.32 22.66
C LEU A 93 1.37 -0.54 21.55
N MET A 94 1.01 0.08 20.42
CA MET A 94 0.47 -0.61 19.26
C MET A 94 1.45 -1.67 18.73
N ALA A 95 2.72 -1.32 18.54
CA ALA A 95 3.74 -2.27 18.07
C ALA A 95 3.94 -3.45 19.03
N ARG A 96 3.87 -3.25 20.35
CA ARG A 96 4.01 -4.32 21.34
C ARG A 96 2.79 -5.25 21.43
N ARG A 97 1.61 -4.76 21.08
CA ARG A 97 0.34 -5.50 21.23
C ARG A 97 -0.28 -5.97 19.94
N MET A 98 0.22 -5.55 18.77
CA MET A 98 -0.38 -5.85 17.47
C MET A 98 -0.70 -7.34 17.30
N ASP A 99 0.24 -8.22 17.67
CA ASP A 99 0.09 -9.68 17.52
C ASP A 99 -0.86 -10.32 18.56
N THR A 100 -1.34 -9.54 19.53
CA THR A 100 -2.19 -10.01 20.64
C THR A 100 -3.59 -9.40 20.64
N LEU A 101 -3.84 -8.40 19.80
CA LEU A 101 -5.15 -7.77 19.67
C LEU A 101 -6.13 -8.74 19.00
N THR A 102 -7.35 -8.77 19.50
CA THR A 102 -8.48 -9.49 18.89
C THR A 102 -9.04 -8.72 17.70
N ASP A 103 -9.78 -9.42 16.85
CA ASP A 103 -10.47 -8.80 15.71
C ASP A 103 -11.39 -7.66 16.17
N ASP A 104 -12.14 -7.82 17.26
CA ASP A 104 -13.02 -6.77 17.80
C ASP A 104 -12.23 -5.51 18.22
N GLU A 105 -11.11 -5.68 18.93
CA GLU A 105 -10.23 -4.56 19.30
C GLU A 105 -9.62 -3.87 18.07
N LEU A 106 -9.25 -4.63 17.04
CA LEU A 106 -8.76 -4.07 15.78
C LEU A 106 -9.85 -3.26 15.07
N HIS A 107 -11.10 -3.72 15.09
CA HIS A 107 -12.23 -2.97 14.54
C HIS A 107 -12.48 -1.67 15.32
N GLU A 108 -12.37 -1.68 16.65
CA GLU A 108 -12.48 -0.47 17.47
C GLU A 108 -11.38 0.55 17.13
N ILE A 109 -10.13 0.09 16.99
CA ILE A 109 -9.01 0.95 16.58
C ILE A 109 -9.27 1.53 15.19
N LEU A 110 -9.71 0.71 14.23
CA LEU A 110 -10.09 1.18 12.89
C LEU A 110 -11.21 2.22 12.96
N ALA A 111 -12.23 2.02 13.79
CA ALA A 111 -13.31 2.98 13.97
C ALA A 111 -12.84 4.31 14.60
N VAL A 112 -11.86 4.27 15.51
CA VAL A 112 -11.23 5.47 16.06
C VAL A 112 -10.48 6.24 14.97
N LEU A 113 -9.71 5.55 14.14
CA LEU A 113 -8.87 6.16 13.11
C LEU A 113 -9.68 6.65 11.89
N GLY A 114 -10.69 5.89 11.47
CA GLY A 114 -11.55 6.21 10.32
C GLY A 114 -12.55 7.34 10.58
N ARG A 115 -12.82 7.68 11.85
CA ARG A 115 -13.70 8.81 12.21
C ARG A 115 -13.24 10.18 11.68
N LYS A 116 -11.99 10.30 11.23
CA LYS A 116 -11.44 11.56 10.68
C LYS A 116 -11.60 11.72 9.17
N GLU A 117 -11.99 10.70 8.42
CA GLU A 117 -12.15 10.81 6.95
C GLU A 117 -13.48 11.49 6.53
N GLY A 118 -14.34 11.87 7.49
CA GLY A 118 -15.62 12.53 7.24
C GLY A 118 -15.75 13.94 7.83
N SER A 119 -14.65 14.63 8.11
CA SER A 119 -14.67 16.00 8.64
C SER A 119 -13.51 16.81 8.10
N GLU A 120 -13.54 17.09 6.79
CA GLU A 120 -13.06 18.33 6.15
C GLU A 120 -13.48 18.34 4.66
#